data_AF-A0A918HF48-F1
#
_entry.id   AF-A0A918HF48-F1
#
_cell.length_a   1.000
_cell.length_b   1.000
_cell.length_c   1.000
_cell.angle_alpha   90.00
_cell.angle_beta   90.00
_cell.angle_gamma   90.00
#
_symmetry.space_group_name_H-M   'P 1'
#
loop_
_entity.id
_entity.type
_entity.pdbx_description
1 polymer ?
#
loop_
_entity_poly.entity_id
_entity_poly.type
_entity_poly.pdbx_seq_one_letter_code
_entity_poly.pdbx_strand_id
1 'polypeptide(L)'
;MNDHLPGPPHIRLDPRAGTLDVSGPGLPAVRLERADGAEGAKIDEHVPIGTREAARLTLTVDGAPARMRPAKGRISRRSYRVDAKVGGARYRLVPCSYGDSKLLKNGRKLGELDSTGDGKVAADWDENAKVLAQDVAVGTALAAAFGTGASPWWETTLDVISELIP
;
A
#
# COMPACT_ATOMS: atom_id res chain seq x y z
N MET A 1 20.34 -9.47 -16.79
CA MET A 1 18.97 -8.93 -16.71
C MET A 1 18.09 -10.08 -16.27
N ASN A 2 17.51 -10.02 -15.07
CA ASN A 2 16.77 -11.16 -14.50
C ASN A 2 15.31 -11.16 -15.01
N ASP A 3 15.01 -12.05 -15.96
CA ASP A 3 13.68 -12.30 -16.55
C ASP A 3 12.70 -13.04 -15.61
N HIS A 4 12.74 -12.78 -14.30
CA HIS A 4 11.94 -13.53 -13.32
C HIS A 4 10.94 -12.67 -12.54
N LEU A 5 10.89 -11.36 -12.80
CA LEU A 5 9.83 -10.53 -12.25
C LEU A 5 8.53 -10.78 -13.02
N PRO A 6 7.39 -10.93 -12.31
CA PRO A 6 6.07 -10.95 -12.94
C PRO A 6 5.82 -9.69 -13.77
N GLY A 7 4.82 -9.73 -14.66
CA GLY A 7 4.40 -8.56 -15.43
C GLY A 7 4.04 -7.36 -14.55
N PRO A 8 4.10 -6.13 -15.09
CA PRO A 8 3.87 -4.93 -14.30
C PRO A 8 2.43 -4.90 -13.73
N PRO A 9 2.25 -4.49 -12.47
CA PRO A 9 0.92 -4.35 -11.88
C PRO A 9 0.17 -3.15 -12.46
N HIS A 10 -1.10 -3.35 -12.74
CA HIS A 10 -2.10 -2.30 -12.97
C HIS A 10 -2.86 -2.03 -11.68
N ILE A 11 -2.92 -0.76 -11.29
CA ILE A 11 -3.51 -0.31 -10.03
C ILE A 11 -4.71 0.58 -10.36
N ARG A 12 -5.84 0.31 -9.71
CA ARG A 12 -7.04 1.16 -9.75
C ARG A 12 -7.42 1.49 -8.32
N LEU A 13 -7.16 2.73 -7.91
CA LEU A 13 -7.52 3.26 -6.61
C LEU A 13 -8.68 4.26 -6.79
N ASP A 14 -9.78 4.04 -6.07
CA ASP A 14 -10.88 5.00 -5.93
C ASP A 14 -11.06 5.33 -4.44
N PRO A 15 -10.44 6.43 -3.96
CA PRO A 15 -10.54 6.83 -2.55
C PRO A 15 -11.97 7.18 -2.12
N ARG A 16 -12.82 7.61 -3.06
CA ARG A 16 -14.21 8.00 -2.80
C ARG A 16 -15.08 6.77 -2.62
N ALA A 17 -14.95 5.79 -3.51
CA ALA A 17 -15.63 4.50 -3.39
C ALA A 17 -14.98 3.59 -2.32
N GLY A 18 -13.79 3.94 -1.85
CA GLY A 18 -13.06 3.16 -0.85
C GLY A 18 -12.51 1.84 -1.41
N THR A 19 -12.21 1.79 -2.71
CA THR A 19 -11.77 0.57 -3.38
C THR A 19 -10.36 0.69 -3.94
N LEU A 20 -9.64 -0.43 -3.92
CA LEU A 20 -8.38 -0.61 -4.59
C LEU A 20 -8.36 -1.99 -5.25
N ASP A 21 -8.06 -2.03 -6.55
CA ASP A 21 -7.82 -3.26 -7.29
C ASP A 21 -6.38 -3.25 -7.85
N VAL A 22 -5.65 -4.33 -7.64
CA VAL A 22 -4.36 -4.61 -8.29
C VAL A 22 -4.48 -5.87 -9.12
N SER A 23 -4.10 -5.78 -10.40
CA SER A 23 -4.12 -6.91 -11.33
C SER A 23 -2.96 -6.80 -12.31
N GLY A 24 -2.69 -7.83 -13.10
CA GLY A 24 -1.67 -7.80 -14.13
C GLY A 24 -1.32 -9.19 -14.65
N PRO A 25 -0.57 -9.29 -15.77
CA PRO A 25 -0.21 -10.58 -16.34
C PRO A 25 0.57 -11.46 -15.35
N GLY A 26 0.01 -12.62 -15.01
CA GLY A 26 0.61 -13.57 -14.07
C GLY A 26 0.56 -13.15 -12.60
N LEU A 27 -0.10 -12.03 -12.27
CA LEU A 27 -0.34 -11.59 -10.90
C LEU A 27 -1.69 -12.11 -10.40
N PRO A 28 -1.78 -12.55 -9.13
CA PRO A 28 -3.09 -12.76 -8.51
C PRO A 28 -3.82 -11.42 -8.37
N ALA A 29 -5.13 -11.44 -8.57
CA ALA A 29 -5.96 -10.25 -8.38
C ALA A 29 -6.06 -9.92 -6.90
N VAL A 30 -5.69 -8.70 -6.49
CA VAL A 30 -5.82 -8.24 -5.11
C VAL A 30 -6.86 -7.14 -5.06
N ARG A 31 -7.86 -7.30 -4.20
CA ARG A 31 -8.91 -6.31 -3.99
C ARG A 31 -8.96 -5.90 -2.53
N LEU A 32 -8.96 -4.61 -2.27
CA LEU A 32 -9.16 -4.01 -0.96
C LEU A 32 -10.38 -3.10 -1.01
N GLU A 33 -11.28 -3.29 -0.07
CA GLU A 33 -12.50 -2.50 0.04
C GLU A 33 -12.62 -1.95 1.46
N ARG A 34 -12.93 -0.66 1.53
CA ARG A 34 -13.37 0.03 2.73
C ARG A 34 -14.88 -0.07 2.82
N ALA A 35 -15.37 -0.54 3.96
CA ALA A 35 -16.79 -0.52 4.25
C ALA A 35 -17.24 0.94 4.50
N ASP A 36 -17.97 1.47 3.51
CA ASP A 36 -18.56 2.80 3.53
C ASP A 36 -20.05 2.69 3.86
N GLY A 37 -20.34 2.32 5.11
CA GLY A 37 -21.71 2.03 5.55
C GLY A 37 -22.09 2.61 6.91
N ALA A 38 -21.18 3.27 7.61
CA ALA A 38 -21.50 3.95 8.86
C ALA A 38 -21.75 5.44 8.57
N GLU A 39 -22.95 5.91 8.86
CA GLU A 39 -23.29 7.33 8.85
C GLU A 39 -22.26 8.12 9.69
N GLY A 40 -21.65 9.15 9.10
CA GLY A 40 -20.61 9.96 9.75
C GLY A 40 -19.20 9.35 9.77
N ALA A 41 -18.96 8.23 9.08
CA ALA A 41 -17.61 7.67 8.96
C ALA A 41 -16.68 8.64 8.21
N LYS A 42 -15.78 9.30 8.95
CA LYS A 42 -14.82 10.24 8.36
C LYS A 42 -13.79 9.48 7.51
N ILE A 43 -13.61 9.98 6.29
CA ILE A 43 -12.51 9.60 5.40
C ILE A 43 -11.28 10.38 5.87
N ASP A 44 -10.17 9.67 6.10
CA ASP A 44 -8.89 10.27 6.40
C ASP A 44 -8.17 10.58 5.08
N GLU A 45 -8.13 11.85 4.68
CA GLU A 45 -7.53 12.31 3.42
C GLU A 45 -6.02 12.05 3.34
N HIS A 46 -5.37 11.77 4.46
CA HIS A 46 -3.95 11.40 4.50
C HIS A 46 -3.70 9.90 4.34
N VAL A 47 -4.76 9.10 4.19
CA VAL A 47 -4.68 7.68 3.93
C VAL A 47 -5.28 7.45 2.55
N PRO A 48 -4.57 6.85 1.58
CA PRO A 48 -5.09 6.73 0.22
C PRO A 48 -6.39 5.90 0.10
N ILE A 49 -6.49 4.78 0.84
CA ILE A 49 -7.75 4.03 0.98
C ILE A 49 -8.72 4.69 1.98
N GLY A 50 -8.35 5.82 2.56
CA GLY A 50 -9.13 6.70 3.44
C GLY A 50 -9.46 6.19 4.84
N THR A 51 -8.91 5.06 5.25
CA THR A 51 -8.89 4.66 6.66
C THR A 51 -7.77 3.67 6.98
N ARG A 52 -7.31 3.67 8.23
CA ARG A 52 -6.43 2.64 8.78
C ARG A 52 -7.15 1.69 9.74
N GLU A 53 -8.47 1.83 9.88
CA GLU A 53 -9.29 0.99 10.75
C GLU A 53 -9.47 -0.40 10.14
N ALA A 54 -8.70 -1.37 10.63
CA ALA A 54 -8.73 -2.75 10.12
C ALA A 54 -10.13 -3.38 10.10
N ALA A 55 -11.02 -3.01 11.02
CA ALA A 55 -12.38 -3.53 11.09
C ALA A 55 -13.27 -3.06 9.92
N ARG A 56 -12.86 -1.99 9.23
CA ARG A 56 -13.56 -1.44 8.06
C ARG A 56 -12.94 -1.87 6.74
N LEU A 57 -11.94 -2.75 6.76
CA LEU A 57 -11.15 -3.08 5.59
C LEU A 57 -11.25 -4.58 5.28
N THR A 58 -11.64 -4.90 4.05
CA THR A 58 -11.71 -6.27 3.54
C THR A 58 -10.66 -6.43 2.44
N LEU A 59 -9.71 -7.34 2.65
CA LEU A 59 -8.69 -7.69 1.67
C LEU A 59 -8.99 -9.08 1.09
N THR A 60 -8.96 -9.22 -0.23
CA THR A 60 -9.00 -10.51 -0.92
C THR A 60 -7.84 -10.64 -1.89
N VAL A 61 -7.38 -11.88 -2.10
CA VAL A 61 -6.35 -12.25 -3.09
C VAL A 61 -6.89 -13.45 -3.87
N ASP A 62 -7.07 -13.29 -5.17
CA ASP A 62 -7.84 -14.20 -6.04
C ASP A 62 -9.21 -14.57 -5.45
N GLY A 63 -9.89 -13.57 -4.88
CA GLY A 63 -11.18 -13.74 -4.19
C GLY A 63 -11.10 -14.44 -2.83
N ALA A 64 -9.96 -15.02 -2.45
CA ALA A 64 -9.78 -15.62 -1.13
C ALA A 64 -9.54 -14.55 -0.07
N PRO A 65 -10.24 -14.61 1.09
CA PRO A 65 -10.10 -13.61 2.14
C PRO A 65 -8.71 -13.64 2.78
N ALA A 66 -8.14 -12.46 2.94
CA ALA A 66 -6.88 -12.23 3.63
C ALA A 66 -7.08 -11.29 4.83
N ARG A 67 -6.17 -11.36 5.79
CA ARG A 67 -6.24 -10.51 6.99
C ARG A 67 -5.24 -9.37 6.88
N MET A 68 -5.65 -8.18 7.28
CA MET A 68 -4.79 -7.01 7.33
C MET A 68 -4.92 -6.29 8.68
N ARG A 69 -3.83 -5.70 9.14
CA ARG A 69 -3.72 -4.92 10.37
C ARG A 69 -2.82 -3.71 10.13
N PRO A 70 -3.36 -2.60 9.61
CA PRO A 70 -2.66 -1.33 9.64
C PRO A 70 -2.43 -0.90 11.09
N ALA A 71 -1.22 -0.45 11.42
CA ALA A 71 -0.97 0.21 12.70
C ALA A 71 -1.57 1.63 12.70
N LYS A 72 -1.75 2.24 13.89
CA LYS A 72 -2.54 3.47 14.04
C LYS A 72 -1.95 4.74 13.40
N GLY A 73 -0.63 4.79 13.11
CA GLY A 73 -0.01 5.91 12.37
C GLY A 73 0.04 7.26 13.09
N ARG A 74 0.35 7.32 14.41
CA ARG A 74 0.28 8.57 15.19
C ARG A 74 1.44 8.88 16.14
N ILE A 75 2.48 8.04 16.18
CA ILE A 75 3.50 8.14 17.24
C ILE A 75 4.91 8.22 16.66
N SER A 76 5.26 7.31 15.77
CA SER A 76 6.59 7.24 15.15
C SER A 76 6.46 6.74 13.73
N ARG A 77 7.50 6.86 12.90
CA ARG A 77 7.51 6.32 11.53
C ARG A 77 7.09 4.85 11.49
N ARG A 78 7.58 4.04 12.45
CA ARG A 78 7.21 2.61 12.56
C ARG A 78 5.73 2.38 12.89
N SER A 79 5.02 3.38 13.43
CA SER A 79 3.58 3.30 13.72
C SER A 79 2.71 3.33 12.46
N TYR A 80 3.27 3.62 11.29
CA TYR A 80 2.60 3.54 9.99
C TYR A 80 2.71 2.16 9.32
N ARG A 81 3.36 1.18 9.96
CA ARG A 81 3.45 -0.19 9.42
C ARG A 81 2.08 -0.78 9.09
N VAL A 82 2.04 -1.66 8.10
CA VAL A 82 0.87 -2.44 7.73
C VAL A 82 1.26 -3.91 7.67
N ASP A 83 0.59 -4.73 8.48
CA ASP A 83 0.78 -6.18 8.48
C ASP A 83 -0.35 -6.84 7.68
N ALA A 84 -0.04 -7.83 6.84
CA ALA A 84 -1.04 -8.65 6.14
C ALA A 84 -0.70 -10.14 6.21
N LYS A 85 -1.72 -11.00 6.21
CA LYS A 85 -1.59 -12.46 6.17
C LYS A 85 -2.38 -13.00 4.98
N VAL A 86 -1.68 -13.57 4.01
CA VAL A 86 -2.20 -14.05 2.72
C VAL A 86 -1.63 -15.44 2.46
N GLY A 87 -2.47 -16.46 2.25
CA GLY A 87 -2.00 -17.80 1.87
C GLY A 87 -0.94 -18.41 2.81
N GLY A 88 -0.98 -18.09 4.10
CA GLY A 88 0.02 -18.53 5.09
C GLY A 88 1.27 -17.65 5.20
N ALA A 89 1.56 -16.79 4.22
CA ALA A 89 2.64 -15.80 4.28
C ALA A 89 2.24 -14.58 5.12
N ARG A 90 3.20 -14.03 5.86
CA ARG A 90 3.06 -12.79 6.62
C ARG A 90 3.82 -11.67 5.93
N TYR A 91 3.11 -10.68 5.43
CA TYR A 91 3.67 -9.48 4.85
C TYR A 91 3.71 -8.35 5.87
N ARG A 92 4.75 -7.53 5.79
CA ARG A 92 4.85 -6.28 6.53
C ARG A 92 5.39 -5.19 5.63
N LEU A 93 4.60 -4.17 5.38
CA LEU A 93 5.06 -2.89 4.87
C LEU A 93 5.45 -2.02 6.06
N VAL A 94 6.68 -1.53 6.10
CA VAL A 94 7.14 -0.68 7.20
C VAL A 94 8.03 0.45 6.68
N PRO A 95 7.80 1.70 7.09
CA PRO A 95 8.64 2.81 6.66
C PRO A 95 10.11 2.58 7.00
N CYS A 96 10.98 2.82 6.03
CA CYS A 96 12.44 2.79 6.19
C CYS A 96 13.08 4.16 5.93
N SER A 97 12.46 5.00 5.10
CA SER A 97 12.94 6.36 4.81
C SER A 97 11.81 7.39 4.95
N TYR A 98 11.96 8.55 4.31
CA TYR A 98 10.94 9.58 4.22
C TYR A 98 9.82 9.19 3.23
N GLY A 99 10.19 8.73 2.04
CA GLY A 99 9.27 8.26 0.98
C GLY A 99 9.12 6.74 0.94
N ASP A 100 10.12 5.98 1.38
CA ASP A 100 10.16 4.54 1.16
C ASP A 100 9.67 3.72 2.34
N SER A 101 9.07 2.58 1.99
CA SER A 101 8.77 1.50 2.91
C SER A 101 9.37 0.20 2.42
N LYS A 102 10.02 -0.55 3.31
CA LYS A 102 10.47 -1.91 2.99
C LYS A 102 9.31 -2.89 3.09
N LEU A 103 9.25 -3.82 2.14
CA LEU A 103 8.37 -4.97 2.19
C LEU A 103 9.12 -6.17 2.79
N LEU A 104 8.55 -6.76 3.83
CA LEU A 104 9.03 -8.00 4.42
C LEU A 104 8.03 -9.14 4.18
N LYS A 105 8.53 -10.34 3.91
CA LYS A 105 7.78 -11.60 3.92
C LYS A 105 8.37 -12.56 4.94
N ASN A 106 7.57 -12.96 5.91
CA ASN A 106 8.00 -13.81 7.03
C ASN A 106 9.27 -13.28 7.72
N GLY A 107 9.42 -11.95 7.79
CA GLY A 107 10.57 -11.27 8.39
C GLY A 107 11.76 -11.03 7.45
N ARG A 108 11.79 -11.63 6.25
CA ARG A 108 12.85 -11.39 5.25
C ARG A 108 12.49 -10.23 4.35
N LYS A 109 13.44 -9.33 4.07
CA LYS A 109 13.24 -8.21 3.13
C LYS A 109 13.08 -8.76 1.72
N LEU A 110 12.10 -8.23 0.99
CA LEU A 110 11.88 -8.50 -0.42
C LEU A 110 12.26 -7.32 -1.32
N GLY A 111 12.18 -6.10 -0.80
CA GLY A 111 12.45 -4.89 -1.56
C GLY A 111 12.01 -3.64 -0.81
N GLU A 112 12.13 -2.51 -1.48
CA GLU A 112 11.63 -1.21 -1.05
C GLU A 112 10.58 -0.71 -2.05
N LEU A 113 9.57 -0.03 -1.53
CA LEU A 113 8.42 0.46 -2.28
C LEU A 113 8.27 1.95 -1.98
N ASP A 114 7.94 2.70 -3.03
CA ASP A 114 7.56 4.10 -2.97
C ASP A 114 6.17 4.29 -3.60
N SER A 115 5.32 5.02 -2.90
CA SER A 115 3.97 5.41 -3.32
C SER A 115 3.52 6.58 -2.47
N THR A 116 3.14 7.66 -3.15
CA THR A 116 2.51 8.81 -2.52
C THR A 116 1.02 8.60 -2.28
N GLY A 117 0.45 7.46 -2.71
CA GLY A 117 -1.00 7.21 -2.63
C GLY A 117 -1.79 7.72 -3.82
N ASP A 118 -1.13 8.06 -4.93
CA ASP A 118 -1.72 8.51 -6.20
C ASP A 118 -2.13 7.34 -7.13
N GLY A 119 -2.19 6.12 -6.59
CA GLY A 119 -2.43 4.91 -7.38
C GLY A 119 -1.22 4.44 -8.19
N LYS A 120 -0.02 4.98 -7.97
CA LYS A 120 1.24 4.46 -8.53
C LYS A 120 2.11 3.88 -7.43
N VAL A 121 2.91 2.89 -7.80
CA VAL A 121 3.89 2.27 -6.92
C VAL A 121 5.17 2.02 -7.71
N ALA A 122 6.28 2.58 -7.25
CA ALA A 122 7.61 2.18 -7.66
C ALA A 122 8.13 1.09 -6.72
N ALA A 123 8.85 0.12 -7.27
CA ALA A 123 9.37 -1.01 -6.51
C ALA A 123 10.82 -1.30 -6.90
N ASP A 124 11.69 -1.32 -5.90
CA ASP A 124 13.05 -1.82 -6.00
C ASP A 124 13.12 -3.17 -5.28
N TRP A 125 13.06 -4.25 -6.05
CA TRP A 125 13.08 -5.61 -5.55
C TRP A 125 14.51 -6.08 -5.32
N ASP A 126 14.76 -6.68 -4.15
CA ASP A 126 16.06 -7.25 -3.82
C ASP A 126 16.37 -8.41 -4.77
N GLU A 127 17.46 -8.29 -5.53
CA GLU A 127 17.90 -9.29 -6.52
C GLU A 127 18.17 -10.67 -5.89
N ASN A 128 18.48 -10.71 -4.59
CA ASN A 128 18.73 -11.93 -3.85
C ASN A 128 17.46 -12.52 -3.23
N ALA A 129 16.36 -11.76 -3.23
CA ALA A 129 15.07 -12.24 -2.80
C ALA A 129 14.36 -12.98 -3.95
N LYS A 130 13.91 -14.20 -3.69
CA LYS A 130 12.99 -14.91 -4.59
C LYS A 130 11.59 -14.31 -4.49
N VAL A 131 11.38 -13.18 -5.17
CA VAL A 131 10.10 -12.46 -5.21
C VAL A 131 9.11 -13.23 -6.10
N LEU A 132 7.92 -13.53 -5.56
CA LEU A 132 6.84 -14.19 -6.29
C LEU A 132 5.79 -13.19 -6.81
N ALA A 133 4.95 -13.62 -7.74
CA ALA A 133 3.79 -12.84 -8.22
C ALA A 133 2.89 -12.33 -7.08
N GLN A 134 2.59 -13.18 -6.11
CA GLN A 134 1.82 -12.76 -4.93
C GLN A 134 2.53 -11.67 -4.12
N ASP A 135 3.86 -11.69 -4.07
CA ASP A 135 4.63 -10.70 -3.31
C ASP A 135 4.54 -9.32 -3.97
N VAL A 136 4.63 -9.28 -5.30
CA VAL A 136 4.43 -8.06 -6.10
C VAL A 136 3.02 -7.53 -5.92
N ALA A 137 2.00 -8.37 -6.12
CA ALA A 137 0.61 -7.94 -6.06
C ALA A 137 0.22 -7.43 -4.65
N VAL A 138 0.57 -8.18 -3.60
CA VAL A 138 0.27 -7.79 -2.22
C VAL A 138 1.08 -6.57 -1.80
N GLY A 139 2.38 -6.53 -2.10
CA GLY A 139 3.23 -5.37 -1.78
C GLY A 139 2.72 -4.09 -2.42
N THR A 140 2.38 -4.16 -3.70
CA THR A 140 1.79 -3.06 -4.48
C THR A 140 0.47 -2.61 -3.86
N ALA A 141 -0.42 -3.54 -3.53
CA ALA A 141 -1.71 -3.19 -2.92
C ALA A 141 -1.54 -2.49 -1.57
N LEU A 142 -0.61 -2.96 -0.73
CA LEU A 142 -0.34 -2.31 0.56
C LEU A 142 0.25 -0.90 0.38
N ALA A 143 1.21 -0.72 -0.53
CA ALA A 143 1.80 0.59 -0.81
C ALA A 143 0.77 1.56 -1.37
N ALA A 144 0.00 1.15 -2.38
CA ALA A 144 -1.02 2.00 -2.99
C ALA A 144 -2.16 2.38 -2.00
N ALA A 145 -2.57 1.45 -1.13
CA ALA A 145 -3.65 1.69 -0.18
C ALA A 145 -3.28 2.63 0.98
N PHE A 146 -2.02 2.59 1.43
CA PHE A 146 -1.60 3.25 2.66
C PHE A 146 -0.52 4.31 2.47
N GLY A 147 -0.01 4.45 1.26
CA GLY A 147 1.22 5.17 0.98
C GLY A 147 2.45 4.45 1.55
N THR A 148 3.61 5.02 1.27
CA THR A 148 4.90 4.57 1.82
C THR A 148 5.58 5.70 2.58
N GLY A 149 6.65 5.34 3.31
CA GLY A 149 7.37 6.31 4.11
C GLY A 149 6.54 6.83 5.29
N ALA A 150 6.94 7.98 5.80
CA ALA A 150 6.25 8.66 6.89
C ALA A 150 6.02 10.15 6.59
N SER A 151 6.18 10.55 5.33
CA SER A 151 5.88 11.90 4.87
C SER A 151 4.39 12.17 4.98
N PRO A 152 3.97 13.26 5.63
CA PRO A 152 2.65 13.81 5.41
C PRO A 152 2.57 14.37 3.98
N TRP A 153 1.62 13.89 3.16
CA TRP A 153 1.38 14.37 1.78
C TRP A 153 1.31 15.91 1.70
N TRP A 154 0.88 16.62 2.75
CA TRP A 154 0.73 18.07 2.76
C TRP A 154 2.04 18.88 2.64
N GLU A 155 3.22 18.31 2.89
CA GLU A 155 4.48 19.05 2.67
C GLU A 155 4.77 19.31 1.18
N THR A 156 4.22 18.50 0.26
CA THR A 156 4.38 18.71 -1.19
C THR A 156 3.33 19.67 -1.78
N THR A 157 2.33 20.11 -1.01
CA THR A 157 1.28 21.04 -1.50
C THR A 157 1.62 22.52 -1.24
N LEU A 158 2.64 22.81 -0.44
CA LEU A 158 3.06 24.20 -0.17
C LEU A 158 3.87 24.85 -1.31
N ASP A 159 4.38 24.07 -2.27
CA ASP A 159 5.13 24.63 -3.42
C ASP A 159 4.24 25.18 -4.55
N VAL A 160 2.92 25.03 -4.50
CA VAL A 160 2.00 25.52 -5.56
C VAL A 160 1.32 26.85 -5.20
N ILE A 161 1.42 27.33 -3.96
CA ILE A 161 0.73 28.58 -3.54
C ILE A 161 1.61 29.83 -3.66
N SER A 162 2.93 29.70 -3.88
CA SER A 162 3.81 30.88 -4.01
C SER A 162 3.75 31.59 -5.37
N GLU A 163 3.10 31.02 -6.40
CA GLU A 163 3.06 31.62 -7.74
C GLU A 163 1.80 32.46 -8.03
N LEU A 164 0.93 32.64 -7.02
CA LEU A 164 -0.36 33.33 -7.18
C LEU A 164 -0.59 34.45 -6.15
N ILE A 165 0.50 35.11 -5.73
CA ILE A 165 0.46 36.41 -5.06
C ILE A 165 1.17 37.40 -6.00
N PRO A 166 0.44 38.36 -6.63
CA PRO A 166 1.06 39.42 -7.43
C PRO A 166 1.86 40.40 -6.57
#